data_AF-A0A2T9YX07-F1
#
_entry.id   AF-A0A2T9YX07-F1
#
_cell.length_a   1.000
_cell.length_b   1.000
_cell.length_c   1.000
_cell.angle_alpha   90.00
_cell.angle_beta   90.00
_cell.angle_gamma   90.00
#
_symmetry.space_group_name_H-M   'P 1'
#
loop_
_entity.id
_entity.type
_entity.pdbx_description
1 polymer ?
#
loop_
_entity_poly.entity_id
_entity_poly.type
_entity_poly.pdbx_seq_one_letter_code
_entity_poly.pdbx_strand_id
1 'polypeptide(L)'
;MKCGYCNLEQEIGQYCKGCGECMGKYYCEICKFLDNSTDKGIFHCSKCGLCRKGHQKNFYHCDGCSACISIHAKNNHVCIENSLKSDCAVCMEHLFTSVEPVVILKCGHPIHAECVKDLLNFSNRSNDGLAKCPTCQHSITEPHKFSREMDQILALQPMPSEYRNKKSCVFCNDCHLRSQVPYHFVYHKCNSCGSYNTTVL
;
A
#
# COMPACT_ATOMS: atom_id res chain seq x y z
N MET A 1 16.94 31.84 -5.15
CA MET A 1 17.80 30.68 -5.54
C MET A 1 19.07 31.21 -6.19
N LYS A 2 20.16 30.42 -6.24
CA LYS A 2 21.42 30.82 -6.89
C LYS A 2 21.74 29.90 -8.06
N CYS A 3 22.14 30.48 -9.19
CA CYS A 3 22.56 29.70 -10.36
C CYS A 3 23.89 28.98 -10.10
N GLY A 4 23.93 27.65 -10.26
CA GLY A 4 25.17 26.88 -10.14
C GLY A 4 26.19 27.11 -11.27
N TYR A 5 25.75 27.67 -12.40
CA TYR A 5 26.61 27.93 -13.57
C TYR A 5 27.22 29.33 -13.56
N CYS A 6 26.42 30.38 -13.34
CA CYS A 6 26.88 31.77 -13.39
C CYS A 6 26.87 32.50 -12.04
N ASN A 7 26.49 31.81 -10.96
CA ASN A 7 26.40 32.36 -9.60
C ASN A 7 25.42 33.52 -9.40
N LEU A 8 24.58 33.86 -10.39
CA LEU A 8 23.54 34.88 -10.24
C LEU A 8 22.49 34.45 -9.20
N GLU A 9 22.23 35.32 -8.24
CA GLU A 9 21.08 35.21 -7.33
C GLU A 9 19.83 35.77 -8.00
N GLN A 10 18.75 35.01 -7.94
CA GLN A 10 17.51 35.30 -8.66
C GLN A 10 16.30 34.66 -7.96
N GLU A 11 15.12 35.13 -8.32
CA GLU A 11 13.86 34.46 -8.01
C GLU A 11 13.84 33.04 -8.57
N ILE A 12 13.00 32.18 -7.99
CA ILE A 12 12.90 30.82 -8.50
C ILE A 12 12.28 30.80 -9.90
N GLY A 13 12.87 29.99 -10.77
CA GLY A 13 12.39 29.81 -12.13
C GLY A 13 13.09 28.63 -12.78
N GLN A 14 12.52 28.16 -13.90
CA GLN A 14 13.07 27.03 -14.64
C GLN A 14 14.41 27.35 -15.31
N TYR A 15 14.59 28.60 -15.74
CA TYR A 15 15.78 29.05 -16.47
C TYR A 15 16.46 30.19 -15.72
N CYS A 16 17.78 30.26 -15.80
CA CYS A 16 18.52 31.37 -15.24
C CYS A 16 18.31 32.65 -16.06
N LYS A 17 17.94 33.76 -15.41
CA LYS A 17 17.77 35.09 -16.02
C LYS A 17 19.09 35.67 -16.55
N GLY A 18 20.24 35.23 -16.04
CA GLY A 18 21.57 35.72 -16.43
C GLY A 18 22.19 34.96 -17.60
N CYS A 19 22.32 33.64 -17.48
CA CYS A 19 22.98 32.80 -18.49
C CYS A 19 22.03 31.94 -19.33
N GLY A 20 20.72 31.97 -19.07
CA GLY A 20 19.72 31.18 -19.82
C GLY A 20 19.70 29.68 -19.49
N GLU A 21 20.62 29.18 -18.67
CA GLU A 21 20.73 27.75 -18.37
C GLU A 21 19.48 27.17 -17.70
N CYS A 22 19.12 25.96 -18.10
CA CYS A 22 17.99 25.22 -17.53
C CYS A 22 18.39 24.69 -16.15
N MET A 23 17.70 25.18 -15.11
CA MET A 23 17.97 24.84 -13.72
C MET A 23 17.19 23.61 -13.23
N GLY A 24 16.18 23.19 -13.97
CA GLY A 24 15.40 21.98 -13.71
C GLY A 24 14.54 21.64 -14.91
N LYS A 25 14.58 20.37 -15.34
CA LYS A 25 13.71 19.90 -16.43
C LYS A 25 12.23 19.92 -16.07
N TYR A 26 11.92 19.74 -14.79
CA TYR A 26 10.61 19.98 -14.22
C TYR A 26 10.65 21.22 -13.33
N TYR A 27 9.67 22.11 -13.52
CA TYR A 27 9.45 23.27 -12.67
C TYR A 27 7.96 23.38 -12.33
N CYS A 28 7.66 23.53 -11.04
CA CYS A 28 6.32 23.85 -10.57
C CYS A 28 6.30 25.26 -9.96
N GLU A 29 5.60 26.18 -10.63
CA GLU A 29 5.39 27.56 -10.18
C GLU A 29 4.64 27.63 -8.84
N ILE A 30 3.67 26.73 -8.62
CA ILE A 30 2.81 26.72 -7.43
C ILE A 30 3.59 26.24 -6.21
N CYS A 31 4.28 25.10 -6.33
CA CYS A 31 5.05 24.52 -5.23
C CYS A 31 6.47 25.11 -5.10
N LYS A 32 6.87 25.99 -6.02
CA LYS A 32 8.24 26.54 -6.12
C LYS A 32 9.29 25.40 -6.08
N PHE A 33 9.04 24.37 -6.88
CA PHE A 33 9.81 23.12 -6.87
C PHE A 33 10.51 22.90 -8.22
N LEU A 34 11.77 22.46 -8.17
CA LEU A 34 12.61 22.16 -9.32
C LEU A 34 13.14 20.73 -9.18
N ASP A 35 13.09 19.96 -10.27
CA ASP A 35 13.71 18.64 -10.34
C ASP A 35 14.27 18.41 -11.74
N ASN A 36 15.42 17.73 -11.83
CA ASN A 36 16.14 17.51 -13.08
C ASN A 36 16.00 16.08 -13.64
N SER A 37 15.27 15.20 -12.94
CA SER A 37 15.02 13.82 -13.34
C SER A 37 13.94 13.75 -14.41
N THR A 38 14.26 13.13 -15.54
CA THR A 38 13.30 12.89 -16.65
C THR A 38 12.51 11.60 -16.50
N ASP A 39 13.05 10.67 -15.73
CA ASP A 39 12.59 9.30 -15.55
C ASP A 39 11.50 9.17 -14.49
N LYS A 40 11.55 9.98 -13.43
CA LYS A 40 10.62 9.88 -12.29
C LYS A 40 9.16 10.13 -12.71
N GLY A 41 8.95 11.01 -13.70
CA GLY A 41 7.66 11.63 -13.98
C GLY A 41 7.22 12.47 -12.79
N ILE A 42 7.00 13.77 -12.94
CA ILE A 42 6.53 14.61 -11.84
C ILE A 42 5.38 15.45 -12.37
N PHE A 43 4.31 15.55 -11.59
CA PHE A 43 3.16 16.37 -11.94
C PHE A 43 2.60 17.07 -10.71
N HIS A 44 2.00 18.24 -10.92
CA HIS A 44 1.30 18.96 -9.87
C HIS A 44 -0.17 18.53 -9.86
N CYS A 45 -0.68 18.14 -8.70
CA CYS A 45 -2.12 17.95 -8.52
C CYS A 45 -2.73 19.20 -7.88
N SER A 46 -3.55 19.93 -8.64
CA SER A 46 -4.21 21.15 -8.19
C SER A 46 -5.14 20.93 -6.99
N LYS A 47 -5.83 19.78 -6.93
CA LYS A 47 -6.72 19.43 -5.82
C LYS A 47 -5.96 19.11 -4.52
N CYS A 48 -4.78 18.51 -4.62
CA CYS A 48 -3.93 18.25 -3.46
C CYS A 48 -3.05 19.46 -3.07
N GLY A 49 -2.78 20.37 -4.01
CA GLY A 49 -1.81 21.46 -3.83
C GLY A 49 -0.35 21.00 -3.77
N LEU A 50 -0.04 19.78 -4.25
CA LEU A 50 1.27 19.15 -4.10
C LEU A 50 1.78 18.55 -5.41
N CYS A 51 3.10 18.59 -5.61
CA CYS A 51 3.78 17.81 -6.65
C CYS A 51 3.84 16.33 -6.23
N ARG A 52 3.53 15.43 -7.17
CA ARG A 52 3.56 13.98 -6.97
C ARG A 52 4.53 13.33 -7.95
N LYS A 53 5.18 12.25 -7.51
CA LYS A 53 6.09 11.42 -8.29
C LYS A 53 5.31 10.38 -9.11
N GLY A 54 5.74 10.11 -10.33
CA GLY A 54 5.08 9.31 -11.35
C GLY A 54 4.45 10.14 -12.48
N HIS A 55 4.08 9.49 -13.59
CA HIS A 55 3.40 10.17 -14.70
C HIS A 55 1.92 10.41 -14.39
N GLN A 56 1.42 11.63 -14.64
CA GLN A 56 0.03 12.02 -14.37
C GLN A 56 -1.01 11.03 -14.93
N LYS A 57 -0.76 10.44 -16.11
CA LYS A 57 -1.64 9.44 -16.74
C LYS A 57 -1.89 8.17 -15.90
N ASN A 58 -0.99 7.86 -14.97
CA ASN A 58 -1.07 6.69 -14.10
C ASN A 58 -1.82 6.98 -12.78
N PHE A 59 -2.24 8.23 -12.56
CA PHE A 59 -2.87 8.67 -11.31
C PHE A 59 -4.18 9.40 -11.60
N TYR A 60 -5.08 9.34 -10.63
CA TYR A 60 -6.24 10.22 -10.57
C TYR A 60 -6.45 10.71 -9.14
N HIS A 61 -7.07 11.87 -8.99
CA HIS A 61 -7.47 12.36 -7.68
C HIS A 61 -8.84 11.81 -7.33
N CYS A 62 -8.94 11.10 -6.21
CA CYS A 62 -10.22 10.73 -5.61
C CYS A 62 -10.61 11.78 -4.58
N ASP A 63 -11.73 12.48 -4.82
CA ASP A 63 -12.21 13.54 -3.93
C ASP A 63 -12.62 12.98 -2.56
N GLY A 64 -13.27 11.80 -2.52
CA GLY A 64 -13.67 11.14 -1.27
C GLY A 64 -12.47 10.77 -0.40
N CYS A 65 -11.40 10.20 -0.98
CA CYS A 65 -10.16 9.95 -0.24
C CYS A 65 -9.33 11.22 -0.01
N SER A 66 -9.63 12.31 -0.72
CA SER A 66 -8.81 13.53 -0.82
C SER A 66 -7.35 13.23 -1.18
N ALA A 67 -7.16 12.34 -2.16
CA ALA A 67 -5.89 11.68 -2.44
C ALA A 67 -5.62 11.45 -3.93
N CYS A 68 -4.36 11.59 -4.35
CA CYS A 68 -3.90 11.06 -5.64
C CYS A 68 -3.57 9.58 -5.50
N ILE A 69 -4.30 8.73 -6.22
CA ILE A 69 -4.11 7.28 -6.21
C ILE A 69 -3.93 6.74 -7.63
N SER A 70 -3.44 5.51 -7.74
CA SER A 70 -3.25 4.84 -9.04
C SER A 70 -4.55 4.76 -9.84
N ILE A 71 -4.47 4.95 -11.15
CA ILE A 71 -5.60 4.79 -12.08
C ILE A 71 -6.19 3.37 -12.03
N HIS A 72 -5.40 2.36 -11.66
CA HIS A 72 -5.88 0.99 -11.49
C HIS A 72 -6.81 0.83 -10.28
N ALA A 73 -6.73 1.73 -9.31
CA ALA A 73 -7.62 1.78 -8.15
C ALA A 73 -8.92 2.57 -8.45
N LYS A 74 -9.08 3.08 -9.67
CA LYS A 74 -10.29 3.79 -10.08
C LYS A 74 -11.49 2.86 -10.02
N ASN A 75 -12.49 3.24 -9.22
CA ASN A 75 -13.74 2.51 -8.97
C ASN A 75 -13.62 1.16 -8.23
N ASN A 76 -12.42 0.77 -7.76
CA ASN A 76 -12.22 -0.52 -7.09
C ASN A 76 -11.57 -0.41 -5.70
N HIS A 77 -11.19 0.79 -5.26
CA HIS A 77 -10.66 0.99 -3.92
C HIS A 77 -11.81 1.18 -2.92
N VAL A 78 -11.55 0.74 -1.68
CA VAL A 78 -12.39 1.11 -0.54
C VAL A 78 -12.12 2.59 -0.25
N CYS A 79 -13.08 3.44 -0.62
CA CYS A 79 -12.98 4.88 -0.44
C CYS A 79 -13.34 5.23 1.02
N ILE A 80 -12.31 5.50 1.82
CA ILE A 80 -12.46 5.95 3.21
C ILE A 80 -12.04 7.41 3.27
N GLU A 81 -12.92 8.26 3.78
CA GLU A 81 -12.65 9.70 3.93
C GLU A 81 -11.41 9.93 4.79
N ASN A 82 -10.58 10.88 4.36
CA ASN A 82 -9.35 11.27 5.07
C ASN A 82 -8.39 10.10 5.37
N SER A 83 -8.45 9.00 4.61
CA SER A 83 -7.60 7.83 4.85
C SER A 83 -6.11 8.16 4.86
N LEU A 84 -5.67 9.19 4.12
CA LEU A 84 -4.27 9.64 4.10
C LEU A 84 -3.87 10.60 5.24
N LYS A 85 -4.81 11.06 6.09
CA LYS A 85 -4.50 11.89 7.26
C LYS A 85 -4.04 11.02 8.43
N SER A 86 -3.08 10.15 8.16
CA SER A 86 -2.47 9.25 9.12
C SER A 86 -1.03 8.97 8.71
N ASP A 87 -0.29 8.34 9.61
CA ASP A 87 1.07 7.90 9.35
C ASP A 87 1.08 6.49 8.74
N CYS A 88 2.09 6.22 7.92
CA CYS A 88 2.34 4.89 7.38
C CYS A 88 2.67 3.93 8.52
N ALA A 89 1.91 2.83 8.66
CA ALA A 89 2.11 1.84 9.73
C ALA A 89 3.44 1.06 9.66
N VAL A 90 4.27 1.31 8.63
CA VAL A 90 5.57 0.66 8.43
C VAL A 90 6.72 1.64 8.74
N CYS A 91 6.74 2.81 8.11
CA CYS A 91 7.83 3.79 8.26
C CYS A 91 7.52 4.96 9.20
N MET A 92 6.27 5.07 9.68
CA MET A 92 5.78 6.16 10.55
C MET A 92 5.84 7.56 9.92
N GLU A 93 6.03 7.67 8.61
CA GLU A 93 5.95 8.94 7.89
C GLU A 93 4.50 9.27 7.50
N HIS A 94 4.17 10.57 7.56
CA HIS A 94 2.83 11.06 7.28
C HIS A 94 2.46 10.95 5.79
N LEU A 95 1.37 10.23 5.50
CA LEU A 95 1.02 9.79 4.14
C LEU A 95 0.59 10.94 3.21
N PHE A 96 -0.14 11.93 3.74
CA PHE A 96 -0.66 13.02 2.91
C PHE A 96 0.44 13.93 2.37
N THR A 97 1.40 14.28 3.23
CA THR A 97 2.50 15.22 2.96
C THR A 97 3.72 14.56 2.32
N SER A 98 3.80 13.23 2.37
CA SER A 98 4.86 12.47 1.71
C SER A 98 4.83 12.65 0.20
N VAL A 99 6.03 12.71 -0.40
CA VAL A 99 6.21 12.69 -1.86
C VAL A 99 6.17 11.27 -2.44
N GLU A 100 6.24 10.25 -1.56
CA GLU A 100 6.23 8.86 -1.98
C GLU A 100 4.83 8.39 -2.37
N PRO A 101 4.70 7.52 -3.38
CA PRO A 101 3.42 6.98 -3.79
C PRO A 101 2.77 6.18 -2.65
N VAL A 102 1.45 6.34 -2.48
CA VAL A 102 0.66 5.60 -1.50
C VAL A 102 -0.24 4.59 -2.20
N VAL A 103 -0.36 3.40 -1.61
CA VAL A 103 -1.27 2.32 -2.01
C VAL A 103 -2.34 2.16 -0.94
N ILE A 104 -3.61 2.21 -1.34
CA ILE A 104 -4.73 1.82 -0.48
C ILE A 104 -4.90 0.31 -0.62
N LEU A 105 -4.69 -0.43 0.47
CA LEU A 105 -4.89 -1.88 0.50
C LEU A 105 -6.37 -2.25 0.33
N LYS A 106 -6.66 -3.54 0.09
CA LYS A 106 -8.03 -4.04 -0.01
C LYS A 106 -8.87 -3.80 1.25
N CYS A 107 -8.23 -3.83 2.41
CA CYS A 107 -8.86 -3.50 3.69
C CYS A 107 -9.09 -1.98 3.89
N GLY A 108 -8.69 -1.13 2.94
CA GLY A 108 -8.85 0.32 2.99
C GLY A 108 -7.70 1.06 3.69
N HIS A 109 -6.78 0.36 4.35
CA HIS A 109 -5.65 1.00 5.02
C HIS A 109 -4.55 1.43 4.01
N PRO A 110 -4.14 2.71 4.03
CA PRO A 110 -3.09 3.21 3.14
C PRO A 110 -1.68 2.95 3.68
N ILE A 111 -0.77 2.56 2.79
CA ILE A 111 0.65 2.32 3.08
C ILE A 111 1.48 2.84 1.89
N HIS A 112 2.69 3.36 2.13
CA HIS A 112 3.61 3.71 1.05
C HIS A 112 3.88 2.51 0.13
N ALA A 113 3.96 2.74 -1.17
CA ALA A 113 4.17 1.69 -2.16
C ALA A 113 5.46 0.89 -1.89
N GLU A 114 6.52 1.56 -1.46
CA GLU A 114 7.78 0.90 -1.11
C GLU A 114 7.63 0.04 0.16
N CYS A 115 6.97 0.57 1.19
CA CYS A 115 6.68 -0.19 2.41
C CYS A 115 5.82 -1.45 2.14
N VAL A 116 4.89 -1.39 1.18
CA VAL A 116 4.15 -2.59 0.74
C VAL A 116 5.09 -3.63 0.11
N LYS A 117 6.05 -3.20 -0.74
CA LYS A 117 7.05 -4.12 -1.31
C LYS A 117 7.91 -4.74 -0.22
N ASP A 118 8.31 -3.97 0.78
CA ASP A 118 9.07 -4.49 1.91
C ASP A 118 8.28 -5.56 2.66
N LEU A 119 7.01 -5.32 2.96
CA LEU A 119 6.13 -6.32 3.59
C LEU A 119 6.06 -7.62 2.78
N LEU A 120 5.90 -7.52 1.45
CA LEU A 120 5.88 -8.68 0.56
C LEU A 120 7.23 -9.41 0.52
N ASN A 121 8.34 -8.68 0.53
CA ASN A 121 9.68 -9.25 0.52
C ASN A 121 10.02 -9.94 1.84
N PHE A 122 9.58 -9.38 2.97
CA PHE A 122 9.71 -10.02 4.28
C PHE A 122 8.89 -11.29 4.35
N SER A 123 7.61 -11.27 3.93
CA SER A 123 6.76 -12.46 3.95
C SER A 123 7.32 -13.61 3.10
N ASN A 124 7.97 -13.29 1.97
CA ASN A 124 8.60 -14.30 1.11
C ASN A 124 9.84 -14.96 1.73
N ARG A 125 10.49 -14.30 2.70
CA ARG A 125 11.70 -14.78 3.37
C ARG A 125 11.43 -15.43 4.73
N SER A 126 10.37 -15.00 5.40
CA SER A 126 9.94 -15.55 6.68
C SER A 126 9.03 -16.76 6.49
N ASN A 127 9.08 -17.74 7.39
CA ASN A 127 8.09 -18.82 7.45
C ASN A 127 6.72 -18.35 8.00
N ASP A 128 6.54 -17.05 8.25
CA ASP A 128 5.39 -16.46 8.96
C ASP A 128 4.10 -16.34 8.12
N GLY A 129 4.13 -16.84 6.88
CA GLY A 129 2.98 -16.93 5.99
C GLY A 129 2.75 -15.68 5.15
N LEU A 130 1.48 -15.48 4.73
CA LEU A 130 1.05 -14.38 3.86
C LEU A 130 1.40 -12.99 4.42
N ALA A 131 1.77 -12.04 3.55
CA ALA A 131 1.90 -10.63 3.93
C ALA A 131 0.56 -10.08 4.41
N LYS A 132 0.56 -9.44 5.59
CA LYS A 132 -0.65 -8.92 6.25
C LYS A 132 -0.55 -7.42 6.46
N CYS A 133 -1.68 -6.74 6.44
CA CYS A 133 -1.78 -5.35 6.81
C CYS A 133 -1.35 -5.17 8.28
N PRO A 134 -0.34 -4.33 8.59
CA PRO A 134 0.09 -4.10 9.97
C PRO A 134 -1.00 -3.52 10.88
N THR A 135 -1.99 -2.83 10.29
CA THR A 135 -3.07 -2.16 11.03
C THR A 135 -4.21 -3.10 11.43
N CYS A 136 -4.57 -4.06 10.57
CA CYS A 136 -5.78 -4.89 10.77
C CYS A 136 -5.60 -6.38 10.49
N GLN A 137 -4.39 -6.82 10.17
CA GLN A 137 -4.04 -8.21 9.86
C GLN A 137 -4.68 -8.81 8.60
N HIS A 138 -5.50 -8.06 7.84
CA HIS A 138 -6.04 -8.50 6.56
C HIS A 138 -4.92 -8.84 5.55
N SER A 139 -5.07 -9.92 4.81
CA SER A 139 -4.07 -10.36 3.81
C SER A 139 -3.89 -9.33 2.70
N ILE A 140 -2.63 -8.99 2.39
CA ILE A 140 -2.28 -8.03 1.33
C ILE A 140 -2.42 -8.69 -0.06
N THR A 141 -2.04 -9.97 -0.17
CA THR A 141 -2.12 -10.76 -1.41
C THR A 141 -3.37 -11.62 -1.46
N GLU A 142 -3.69 -12.13 -2.65
CA GLU A 142 -4.84 -13.03 -2.82
C GLU A 142 -4.67 -14.30 -1.97
N PRO A 143 -5.61 -14.59 -1.03
CA PRO A 143 -5.48 -15.74 -0.13
C PRO A 143 -5.56 -17.09 -0.87
N HIS A 144 -6.11 -17.12 -2.08
CA HIS A 144 -6.41 -18.36 -2.81
C HIS A 144 -5.18 -19.22 -3.16
N LYS A 145 -4.04 -18.62 -3.52
CA LYS A 145 -2.84 -19.41 -3.88
C LYS A 145 -2.29 -20.17 -2.68
N PHE A 146 -2.12 -19.48 -1.56
CA PHE A 146 -1.62 -20.08 -0.32
C PHE A 146 -2.62 -21.09 0.28
N SER A 147 -3.92 -20.82 0.14
CA SER A 147 -4.95 -21.71 0.68
C SER A 147 -4.93 -23.11 0.06
N ARG A 148 -4.55 -23.25 -1.20
CA ARG A 148 -4.47 -24.55 -1.88
C ARG A 148 -3.32 -25.41 -1.36
N GLU A 149 -2.17 -24.81 -1.10
CA GLU A 149 -1.01 -25.52 -0.52
C GLU A 149 -1.32 -25.97 0.91
N MET A 150 -1.96 -25.10 1.70
CA MET A 150 -2.41 -25.45 3.05
C MET A 150 -3.44 -26.59 3.05
N ASP A 151 -4.39 -26.59 2.11
CA ASP A 151 -5.36 -27.67 1.94
C ASP A 151 -4.67 -29.03 1.71
N GLN A 152 -3.59 -29.05 0.91
CA GLN A 152 -2.81 -30.27 0.65
C GLN A 152 -2.05 -30.75 1.88
N ILE A 153 -1.44 -29.83 2.64
CA ILE A 153 -0.73 -30.17 3.88
C ILE A 153 -1.70 -30.77 4.90
N LEU A 154 -2.89 -30.17 5.06
CA LEU A 154 -3.92 -30.64 5.97
C LEU A 154 -4.46 -32.02 5.60
N ALA A 155 -4.60 -32.30 4.30
CA ALA A 155 -5.01 -33.63 3.84
C ALA A 155 -3.98 -34.72 4.19
N LEU A 156 -2.70 -34.38 4.27
CA LEU A 156 -1.61 -35.29 4.67
C LEU A 156 -1.47 -35.41 6.20
N GLN A 157 -2.06 -34.50 6.97
CA GLN A 157 -2.00 -34.46 8.43
C GLN A 157 -3.39 -34.57 9.07
N PRO A 158 -4.08 -35.72 8.94
CA PRO A 158 -5.41 -35.89 9.52
C PRO A 158 -5.34 -35.84 11.05
N MET A 159 -6.34 -35.23 11.66
CA MET A 159 -6.42 -35.16 13.13
C MET A 159 -6.61 -36.54 13.76
N PRO A 160 -5.98 -36.80 14.93
CA PRO A 160 -6.24 -37.99 15.72
C PRO A 160 -7.73 -38.15 16.05
N SER A 161 -8.15 -39.39 16.30
CA SER A 161 -9.56 -39.74 16.52
C SER A 161 -10.20 -38.95 17.67
N GLU A 162 -9.43 -38.61 18.72
CA GLU A 162 -9.93 -37.85 19.88
C GLU A 162 -10.29 -36.39 19.53
N TYR A 163 -9.72 -35.86 18.45
CA TYR A 163 -9.91 -34.46 18.03
C TYR A 163 -10.72 -34.33 16.73
N ARG A 164 -10.96 -35.42 16.00
CA ARG A 164 -11.60 -35.43 14.67
C ARG A 164 -12.94 -34.68 14.61
N ASN A 165 -13.75 -34.78 15.65
CA ASN A 165 -15.07 -34.14 15.72
C ASN A 165 -15.08 -32.82 16.50
N LYS A 166 -13.92 -32.38 17.01
CA LYS A 166 -13.82 -31.10 17.72
C LYS A 166 -13.85 -29.96 16.71
N LYS A 167 -14.43 -28.84 17.14
CA LYS A 167 -14.52 -27.61 16.35
C LYS A 167 -13.86 -26.47 17.12
N SER A 168 -13.28 -25.56 16.36
CA SER A 168 -12.76 -24.28 16.85
C SER A 168 -13.69 -23.16 16.42
N CYS A 169 -13.96 -22.23 17.32
CA CYS A 169 -14.51 -20.93 16.96
C CYS A 169 -13.37 -20.06 16.43
N VAL A 170 -13.52 -19.51 15.24
CA VAL A 170 -12.50 -18.64 14.65
C VAL A 170 -13.09 -17.34 14.13
N PHE A 171 -12.30 -16.27 14.19
CA PHE A 171 -12.51 -15.03 13.47
C PHE A 171 -11.59 -14.98 12.25
N CYS A 172 -12.12 -14.65 11.07
CA CYS A 172 -11.31 -14.52 9.86
C CYS A 172 -10.90 -13.06 9.64
N ASN A 173 -9.60 -12.80 9.57
CA ASN A 173 -9.06 -11.46 9.33
C ASN A 173 -9.27 -10.98 7.88
N ASP A 174 -9.63 -11.88 6.96
CA ASP A 174 -9.87 -11.52 5.56
C ASP A 174 -11.34 -11.18 5.28
N CYS A 175 -12.31 -11.96 5.75
CA CYS A 175 -13.73 -11.66 5.53
C CYS A 175 -14.45 -11.06 6.74
N HIS A 176 -13.77 -10.94 7.88
CA HIS A 176 -14.30 -10.42 9.15
C HIS A 176 -15.51 -11.19 9.69
N LEU A 177 -15.73 -12.42 9.21
CA LEU A 177 -16.80 -13.29 9.70
C LEU A 177 -16.26 -14.27 10.74
N ARG A 178 -17.14 -14.63 11.68
CA ARG A 178 -16.89 -15.72 12.62
C ARG A 178 -17.44 -17.02 12.05
N SER A 179 -16.75 -18.12 12.29
CA SER A 179 -17.20 -19.45 11.88
C SER A 179 -16.75 -20.52 12.87
N GLN A 180 -17.55 -21.57 13.01
CA GLN A 180 -17.08 -22.82 13.64
C GLN A 180 -16.52 -23.74 12.56
N VAL A 181 -15.26 -24.13 12.72
CA VAL A 181 -14.48 -24.88 11.73
C VAL A 181 -13.87 -26.12 12.39
N PRO A 182 -13.52 -27.18 11.64
CA PRO A 182 -12.81 -28.32 12.21
C PRO A 182 -11.56 -27.88 12.96
N TYR A 183 -11.36 -28.43 14.16
CA TYR A 183 -10.17 -28.15 14.95
C TYR A 183 -8.94 -28.80 14.30
N HIS A 184 -7.86 -28.04 14.15
CA HIS A 184 -6.53 -28.56 13.79
C HIS A 184 -5.50 -27.94 14.72
N PHE A 185 -4.38 -28.64 14.96
CA PHE A 185 -3.34 -28.12 15.86
C PHE A 185 -2.71 -26.79 15.38
N VAL A 186 -2.72 -26.54 14.07
CA VAL A 186 -1.99 -25.40 13.48
C VAL A 186 -2.87 -24.47 12.62
N TYR A 187 -3.84 -25.00 11.87
CA TYR A 187 -4.46 -24.26 10.77
C TYR A 187 -5.98 -24.36 10.79
N HIS A 188 -6.66 -23.22 10.67
CA HIS A 188 -8.12 -23.19 10.71
C HIS A 188 -8.66 -22.47 9.47
N LYS A 189 -9.25 -23.23 8.55
CA LYS A 189 -9.81 -22.70 7.31
C LYS A 189 -11.14 -22.00 7.56
N CYS A 190 -11.27 -20.74 7.16
CA CYS A 190 -12.55 -20.05 7.19
C CYS A 190 -13.57 -20.70 6.24
N ASN A 191 -14.77 -21.01 6.73
CA ASN A 191 -15.83 -21.60 5.90
C ASN A 191 -16.40 -20.63 4.85
N SER A 192 -16.29 -19.32 5.06
CA SER A 192 -16.89 -18.32 4.17
C SER A 192 -16.01 -17.98 2.97
N CYS A 193 -14.72 -17.67 3.21
CA CYS A 193 -13.82 -17.23 2.15
C CYS A 193 -12.70 -18.24 1.84
N GLY A 194 -12.58 -19.32 2.62
CA GLY A 194 -11.54 -20.33 2.45
C GLY A 194 -10.15 -19.91 2.92
N SER A 195 -9.99 -18.70 3.47
CA SER A 195 -8.70 -18.22 3.99
C SER A 195 -8.29 -18.93 5.27
N TYR A 196 -6.97 -19.08 5.44
CA TYR A 196 -6.32 -19.56 6.67
C TYR A 196 -5.85 -18.43 7.58
N ASN A 197 -6.05 -17.16 7.19
CA ASN A 197 -5.76 -16.01 8.03
C ASN A 197 -6.86 -15.84 9.09
N THR A 198 -6.85 -16.73 10.08
CA THR A 198 -7.87 -16.81 11.13
C THR A 198 -7.23 -16.78 12.51
N THR A 199 -7.99 -16.28 13.48
CA THR A 199 -7.64 -16.26 14.90
C THR A 199 -8.62 -17.15 15.64
N VAL A 200 -8.11 -18.10 16.42
CA VAL A 200 -8.93 -18.94 17.31
C VAL A 200 -9.42 -18.09 18.47
N LEU A 201 -10.71 -18.21 18.79
CA LEU A 201 -11.40 -17.45 19.84
C LEU A 201 -11.60 -18.30 21.11
#